data_AF-A0A6B9Z5L8-F1
#
_entry.id   AF-A0A6B9Z5L8-F1
#
_cell.length_a   1.000
_cell.length_b   1.000
_cell.length_c   1.000
_cell.angle_alpha   90.00
_cell.angle_beta   90.00
_cell.angle_gamma   90.00
#
_symmetry.space_group_name_H-M   'P 1'
#
loop_
_entity.id
_entity.type
_entity.pdbx_description
1 polymer ?
#
loop_
_entity_poly.entity_id
_entity_poly.type
_entity_poly.pdbx_seq_one_letter_code
_entity_poly.pdbx_strand_id
1 'polypeptide(L)'
;MNKKLLATIGLLSAVVFMAMSPAAVPADGDKFVNLKVLPKDISDKELHKVMEEWEHALGARCSFCHVRNEDTKKMDWANDAKPEKEMARNMYKMTQAINKKYFHSKKDSTNMVVESNVNCYTCHRGVQHPEVVRASELPRPPRNGQAPGGSKPAEGQQQPAPETKP
;
A
#
# COMPACT_ATOMS: atom_id res chain seq x y z
N MET A 1 -27.54 23.31 59.84
CA MET A 1 -27.14 23.43 58.42
C MET A 1 -28.26 22.84 57.58
N ASN A 2 -29.00 23.68 56.84
CA ASN A 2 -30.32 23.34 56.30
C ASN A 2 -30.23 22.38 55.11
N LYS A 3 -30.80 21.18 55.27
CA LYS A 3 -30.85 20.11 54.25
C LYS A 3 -31.46 20.55 52.91
N LYS A 4 -32.22 21.65 52.90
CA LYS A 4 -32.80 22.26 51.69
C LYS A 4 -31.77 22.95 50.78
N LEU A 5 -30.59 23.30 51.29
CA LEU A 5 -29.53 23.96 50.50
C LEU A 5 -28.65 22.96 49.73
N LEU A 6 -28.62 21.69 50.13
CA LEU A 6 -27.85 20.64 49.44
C LEU A 6 -28.59 20.08 48.22
N ALA A 7 -29.93 20.14 48.21
CA ALA A 7 -30.74 19.65 47.10
C ALA A 7 -30.72 20.59 45.88
N THR A 8 -30.50 21.89 46.07
CA THR A 8 -30.47 22.88 44.97
C THR A 8 -29.12 22.93 44.25
N ILE A 9 -28.02 22.57 44.92
CA ILE A 9 -26.68 22.53 44.30
C ILE A 9 -26.49 21.24 43.48
N GLY A 10 -27.12 20.12 43.89
CA GLY A 10 -27.08 18.86 43.13
C GLY A 10 -27.80 18.92 41.78
N LEU A 11 -28.86 19.75 41.67
CA LEU A 11 -29.68 19.83 40.47
C LEU A 11 -29.07 20.72 39.37
N LEU A 12 -28.17 21.65 39.71
CA LEU A 12 -27.51 22.56 38.75
C LEU A 12 -26.25 21.95 38.12
N SER A 13 -25.64 20.93 38.73
CA SER A 13 -24.42 20.31 38.20
C SER A 13 -24.69 19.24 37.12
N ALA A 14 -25.93 18.73 37.03
CA ALA A 14 -26.30 17.70 36.05
C ALA A 14 -26.58 18.25 34.64
N VAL A 15 -26.73 19.57 34.46
CA VAL A 15 -27.13 20.18 33.19
C VAL A 15 -25.94 20.54 32.28
N VAL A 16 -24.71 20.56 32.81
CA VAL A 16 -23.54 21.06 32.06
C VAL A 16 -22.77 19.95 31.32
N PHE A 17 -22.96 18.67 31.64
CA PHE A 17 -22.17 17.58 31.02
C PHE A 17 -22.81 16.90 29.80
N MET A 18 -24.01 17.30 29.37
CA MET A 18 -24.73 16.60 28.29
C MET A 18 -24.60 17.23 26.89
N ALA A 19 -23.75 18.26 26.74
CA ALA A 19 -23.68 19.06 25.50
C ALA A 19 -22.47 18.76 24.58
N MET A 20 -21.76 17.64 24.77
CA MET A 20 -20.73 17.19 23.82
C MET A 20 -20.92 15.73 23.44
N SER A 21 -22.06 15.44 22.80
CA SER A 21 -22.08 14.32 21.86
C SER A 21 -21.43 14.82 20.57
N PRO A 22 -20.36 14.18 20.04
CA PRO A 22 -19.95 14.47 18.68
C PRO A 22 -21.16 14.14 17.79
N ALA A 23 -21.70 15.16 17.14
CA ALA A 23 -22.72 14.95 16.12
C ALA A 23 -22.14 13.93 15.14
N ALA A 24 -22.76 12.75 15.07
CA ALA A 24 -22.50 11.82 13.99
C ALA A 24 -22.83 12.60 12.72
N VAL A 25 -21.78 12.96 11.96
CA VAL A 25 -21.94 13.61 10.68
C VAL A 25 -22.79 12.66 9.84
N PRO A 26 -24.00 13.06 9.40
CA PRO A 26 -24.79 12.22 8.52
C PRO A 26 -23.91 11.88 7.32
N ALA A 27 -23.84 10.59 6.98
CA ALA A 27 -23.19 10.11 5.77
C ALA A 27 -24.04 10.53 4.56
N ASP A 28 -24.07 11.83 4.29
CA ASP A 28 -24.66 12.42 3.10
C ASP A 28 -23.59 12.38 2.01
N GLY A 29 -23.73 11.40 1.12
CA GLY A 29 -22.94 11.26 -0.09
C GLY A 29 -23.56 10.15 -0.92
N ASP A 30 -23.82 10.40 -2.20
CA ASP A 30 -24.30 9.41 -3.14
C ASP A 30 -23.50 8.11 -2.97
N LYS A 31 -24.18 7.03 -2.53
CA LYS A 31 -23.49 5.77 -2.26
C LYS A 31 -22.72 5.35 -3.50
N PHE A 32 -21.42 5.15 -3.37
CA PHE A 32 -20.59 4.64 -4.44
C PHE A 32 -21.20 3.39 -5.06
N VAL A 33 -21.39 3.43 -6.37
CA VAL A 33 -21.92 2.30 -7.13
C VAL A 33 -20.79 1.36 -7.55
N ASN A 34 -21.10 0.06 -7.60
CA ASN A 34 -20.17 -0.99 -8.05
C ASN A 34 -18.88 -1.16 -7.20
N LEU A 35 -18.95 -0.85 -5.89
CA LEU A 35 -17.95 -1.30 -4.92
C LEU A 35 -18.13 -2.80 -4.62
N LYS A 36 -17.18 -3.62 -5.08
CA LYS A 36 -17.22 -5.09 -4.90
C LYS A 36 -16.30 -5.61 -3.79
N VAL A 37 -15.28 -4.84 -3.39
CA VAL A 37 -14.24 -5.30 -2.43
C VAL A 37 -14.08 -4.35 -1.26
N LEU A 38 -14.05 -3.04 -1.54
CA LEU A 38 -14.08 -2.00 -0.51
C LEU A 38 -15.46 -1.94 0.16
N PRO A 39 -15.55 -1.46 1.42
CA PRO A 39 -16.83 -1.30 2.11
C PRO A 39 -17.79 -0.42 1.32
N LYS A 40 -19.08 -0.72 1.40
CA LYS A 40 -20.12 0.06 0.72
C LYS A 40 -20.44 1.38 1.42
N ASP A 41 -20.04 1.50 2.68
CA ASP A 41 -20.21 2.64 3.58
C ASP A 41 -18.90 3.44 3.79
N ILE A 42 -17.87 3.16 2.98
CA ILE A 42 -16.64 3.96 2.95
C ILE A 42 -16.96 5.42 2.62
N SER A 43 -16.33 6.36 3.32
CA SER A 43 -16.48 7.79 3.03
C SER A 43 -15.72 8.19 1.77
N ASP A 44 -16.13 9.28 1.13
CA ASP A 44 -15.48 9.80 -0.07
C ASP A 44 -13.99 10.05 0.11
N LYS A 45 -13.63 10.63 1.26
CA LYS A 45 -12.25 10.94 1.61
C LYS A 45 -11.40 9.66 1.71
N GLU A 46 -11.91 8.63 2.38
CA GLU A 46 -11.17 7.37 2.54
C GLU A 46 -11.10 6.59 1.23
N LEU A 47 -12.18 6.58 0.43
CA LEU A 47 -12.12 5.98 -0.89
C LEU A 47 -11.09 6.66 -1.79
N HIS A 48 -11.08 7.99 -1.80
CA HIS A 48 -10.12 8.76 -2.60
C HIS A 48 -8.68 8.45 -2.18
N LYS A 49 -8.42 8.45 -0.87
CA LYS A 49 -7.10 8.10 -0.31
C LYS A 49 -6.63 6.70 -0.72
N VAL A 50 -7.53 5.71 -0.74
CA VAL A 50 -7.21 4.36 -1.22
C VAL A 50 -6.83 4.37 -2.71
N MET A 51 -7.56 5.12 -3.53
CA MET A 51 -7.28 5.22 -4.96
C MET A 51 -5.97 5.95 -5.25
N GLU A 52 -5.67 7.03 -4.53
CA GLU A 52 -4.38 7.74 -4.61
C GLU A 52 -3.20 6.84 -4.20
N GLU A 53 -3.36 6.04 -3.14
CA GLU A 53 -2.33 5.08 -2.73
C GLU A 53 -2.06 4.05 -3.83
N TRP A 54 -3.10 3.58 -4.52
CA TRP A 54 -2.93 2.66 -5.65
C TRP A 54 -2.30 3.34 -6.87
N GLU A 55 -2.66 4.60 -7.15
CA GLU A 55 -2.02 5.41 -8.20
C GLU A 55 -0.50 5.45 -7.98
N HIS A 56 -0.07 5.86 -6.78
CA HIS A 56 1.34 5.97 -6.43
C HIS A 56 2.04 4.61 -6.43
N ALA A 57 1.42 3.58 -5.85
CA ALA A 57 2.04 2.26 -5.74
C ALA A 57 2.34 1.63 -7.11
N LEU A 58 1.48 1.89 -8.10
CA LEU A 58 1.60 1.37 -9.47
C LEU A 58 2.30 2.36 -10.41
N GLY A 59 2.55 3.60 -9.99
CA GLY A 59 3.02 4.67 -10.90
C GLY A 59 2.08 4.89 -12.09
N ALA A 60 0.79 4.67 -11.88
CA ALA A 60 -0.25 4.79 -12.89
C ALA A 60 -0.99 6.14 -12.75
N ARG A 61 -2.02 6.36 -13.57
CA ARG A 61 -2.99 7.46 -13.39
C ARG A 61 -4.37 6.85 -13.23
N CYS A 62 -5.35 7.62 -12.74
CA CYS A 62 -6.72 7.14 -12.54
C CYS A 62 -7.33 6.51 -13.80
N SER A 63 -7.02 7.07 -14.99
CA SER A 63 -7.46 6.57 -16.29
C SER A 63 -6.86 5.21 -16.69
N PHE A 64 -5.84 4.74 -15.99
CA PHE A 64 -5.28 3.39 -16.19
C PHE A 64 -6.30 2.32 -15.83
N CYS A 65 -7.07 2.50 -14.76
CA CYS A 65 -8.11 1.55 -14.34
C CYS A 65 -9.53 2.03 -14.68
N HIS A 66 -9.78 3.33 -14.64
CA HIS A 66 -11.13 3.88 -14.81
C HIS A 66 -11.38 4.39 -16.23
N VAL A 67 -12.62 4.26 -16.68
CA VAL A 67 -13.08 4.73 -17.99
C VAL A 67 -13.36 6.22 -17.91
N ARG A 68 -12.97 6.95 -18.96
CA ARG A 68 -13.47 8.31 -19.19
C ARG A 68 -14.67 8.23 -20.13
N ASN A 69 -15.77 8.86 -19.76
CA ASN A 69 -16.91 9.02 -20.65
C ASN A 69 -16.61 10.15 -21.64
N GLU A 70 -16.59 9.83 -22.93
CA GLU A 70 -16.20 10.79 -23.97
C GLU A 70 -17.25 11.87 -24.25
N ASP A 71 -18.52 11.61 -23.98
CA ASP A 71 -19.59 12.59 -24.22
C ASP A 71 -19.62 13.66 -23.13
N THR A 72 -19.53 13.23 -21.88
CA THR A 72 -19.58 14.12 -20.70
C THR A 72 -18.22 14.69 -20.32
N LYS A 73 -17.13 14.17 -20.91
CA LYS A 73 -15.73 14.46 -20.57
C LYS A 73 -15.35 14.20 -19.11
N LYS A 74 -16.20 13.50 -18.35
CA LYS A 74 -16.01 13.11 -16.94
C LYS A 74 -15.56 11.66 -16.82
N MET A 75 -15.02 11.31 -15.66
CA MET A 75 -14.68 9.92 -15.33
C MET A 75 -15.95 9.13 -15.01
N ASP A 76 -16.06 7.95 -15.60
CA ASP A 76 -17.07 6.94 -15.27
C ASP A 76 -16.45 5.90 -14.33
N TRP A 77 -16.42 6.26 -13.04
CA TRP A 77 -15.74 5.50 -11.99
C TRP A 77 -16.33 4.09 -11.80
N ALA A 78 -17.62 3.93 -12.08
CA ALA A 78 -18.39 2.71 -11.87
C ALA A 78 -18.16 1.66 -12.95
N ASN A 79 -17.78 2.09 -14.15
CA ASN A 79 -17.66 1.24 -15.34
C ASN A 79 -16.50 0.24 -15.23
N ASP A 80 -16.75 -0.98 -15.68
CA ASP A 80 -15.83 -2.13 -15.63
C ASP A 80 -15.28 -2.52 -17.01
N ALA A 81 -15.45 -1.68 -18.04
CA ALA A 81 -14.99 -1.97 -19.40
C ALA A 81 -13.47 -2.14 -19.51
N LYS A 82 -12.70 -1.60 -18.56
CA LYS A 82 -11.25 -1.75 -18.49
C LYS A 82 -10.85 -2.95 -17.64
N PRO A 83 -10.10 -3.93 -18.19
CA PRO A 83 -9.70 -5.14 -17.46
C PRO A 83 -8.83 -4.85 -16.24
N GLU A 84 -8.08 -3.76 -16.24
CA GLU A 84 -7.20 -3.34 -15.15
C GLU A 84 -7.96 -3.13 -13.84
N LYS A 85 -9.22 -2.69 -13.91
CA LYS A 85 -10.06 -2.49 -12.72
C LYS A 85 -10.42 -3.80 -12.03
N GLU A 86 -10.74 -4.84 -12.82
CA GLU A 86 -11.02 -6.16 -12.26
C GLU A 86 -9.73 -6.81 -11.74
N MET A 87 -8.62 -6.63 -12.43
CA MET A 87 -7.31 -7.04 -11.94
C MET A 87 -6.97 -6.38 -10.59
N ALA A 88 -7.16 -5.07 -10.46
CA ALA A 88 -6.93 -4.34 -9.22
C ALA A 88 -7.77 -4.90 -8.05
N ARG A 89 -9.03 -5.27 -8.29
CA ARG A 89 -9.88 -5.93 -7.29
C ARG A 89 -9.30 -7.28 -6.84
N ASN A 90 -8.81 -8.08 -7.79
CA ASN A 90 -8.20 -9.37 -7.48
C ASN A 90 -6.90 -9.22 -6.72
N MET A 91 -6.05 -8.28 -7.12
CA MET A 91 -4.80 -7.95 -6.42
C MET A 91 -5.08 -7.46 -5.00
N TYR A 92 -6.09 -6.60 -4.81
CA TYR A 92 -6.44 -6.12 -3.49
C TYR A 92 -6.95 -7.25 -2.57
N LYS A 93 -7.78 -8.17 -3.08
CA LYS A 93 -8.18 -9.39 -2.34
C LYS A 93 -6.96 -10.25 -1.96
N MET A 94 -6.02 -10.43 -2.88
CA MET A 94 -4.77 -11.18 -2.63
C MET A 94 -3.96 -10.54 -1.51
N THR A 95 -3.73 -9.22 -1.57
CA THR A 95 -3.00 -8.47 -0.54
C THR A 95 -3.70 -8.57 0.83
N GLN A 96 -5.03 -8.44 0.87
CA GLN A 96 -5.80 -8.64 2.10
C GLN A 96 -5.63 -10.07 2.65
N ALA A 97 -5.65 -11.09 1.78
CA ALA A 97 -5.48 -12.48 2.18
C ALA A 97 -4.07 -12.75 2.73
N ILE A 98 -3.02 -12.23 2.09
CA ILE A 98 -1.63 -12.35 2.54
C ILE A 98 -1.47 -11.72 3.93
N ASN A 99 -1.90 -10.46 4.09
CA ASN A 99 -1.78 -9.73 5.36
C ASN A 99 -2.57 -10.40 6.48
N LYS A 100 -3.79 -10.87 6.20
CA LYS A 100 -4.60 -11.58 7.19
C LYS A 100 -3.95 -12.90 7.63
N LYS A 101 -3.45 -13.68 6.66
CA LYS A 101 -2.97 -15.04 6.91
C LYS A 101 -1.60 -15.08 7.56
N TYR A 102 -0.67 -14.23 7.13
CA TYR A 102 0.75 -14.34 7.49
C TYR A 102 1.23 -13.25 8.44
N PHE A 103 0.56 -12.09 8.45
CA PHE A 103 1.01 -10.95 9.23
C PHE A 103 0.05 -10.57 10.35
N HIS A 104 -1.06 -11.30 10.49
CA HIS A 104 -2.09 -11.07 11.49
C HIS A 104 -2.58 -9.61 11.53
N SER A 105 -2.49 -8.90 10.39
CA SER A 105 -2.85 -7.49 10.32
C SER A 105 -4.32 -7.30 10.67
N LYS A 106 -4.59 -6.33 11.53
CA LYS A 106 -5.96 -5.93 11.89
C LYS A 106 -6.54 -5.02 10.80
N LYS A 107 -7.86 -5.00 10.72
CA LYS A 107 -8.59 -4.04 9.92
C LYS A 107 -8.97 -2.82 10.77
N ASP A 108 -8.98 -1.63 10.19
CA ASP A 108 -9.54 -0.43 10.83
C ASP A 108 -11.08 -0.42 10.71
N SER A 109 -11.67 0.67 11.20
CA SER A 109 -13.09 0.98 11.10
C SER A 109 -13.62 1.02 9.67
N THR A 110 -12.76 1.13 8.66
CA THR A 110 -13.13 1.11 7.24
C THR A 110 -12.87 -0.25 6.60
N ASN A 111 -12.67 -1.31 7.42
CA ASN A 111 -12.35 -2.66 6.94
C ASN A 111 -11.06 -2.70 6.08
N MET A 112 -10.22 -1.65 6.17
CA MET A 112 -8.94 -1.52 5.49
C MET A 112 -7.82 -2.03 6.39
N VAL A 113 -6.74 -2.55 5.80
CA VAL A 113 -5.61 -3.09 6.57
C VAL A 113 -4.73 -1.92 7.04
N VAL A 114 -4.78 -1.61 8.34
CA VAL A 114 -4.19 -0.41 8.97
C VAL A 114 -2.67 -0.42 8.94
N GLU A 115 -2.08 -1.61 8.92
CA GLU A 115 -0.64 -1.85 8.78
C GLU A 115 -0.46 -3.00 7.78
N SER A 116 -0.36 -2.64 6.50
CA SER A 116 -0.14 -3.60 5.43
C SER A 116 1.34 -3.90 5.33
N ASN A 117 1.79 -4.96 6.02
CA ASN A 117 3.13 -5.50 5.90
C ASN A 117 3.50 -5.75 4.42
N VAL A 118 2.52 -6.23 3.64
CA VAL A 118 2.57 -6.26 2.18
C VAL A 118 1.53 -5.30 1.63
N ASN A 119 1.93 -4.39 0.75
CA ASN A 119 1.02 -3.51 0.01
C ASN A 119 1.32 -3.59 -1.50
N CYS A 120 0.57 -2.83 -2.30
CA CYS A 120 0.75 -2.80 -3.75
C CYS A 120 2.18 -2.41 -4.13
N TYR A 121 2.79 -1.46 -3.41
CA TYR A 121 4.13 -0.96 -3.67
C TYR A 121 5.23 -1.99 -3.37
N THR A 122 5.01 -2.93 -2.45
CA THR A 122 5.95 -4.02 -2.15
C THR A 122 6.39 -4.77 -3.41
N CYS A 123 5.45 -5.01 -4.34
CA CYS A 123 5.72 -5.69 -5.61
C CYS A 123 5.82 -4.72 -6.79
N HIS A 124 4.89 -3.78 -6.91
CA HIS A 124 4.82 -2.89 -8.07
C HIS A 124 5.95 -1.86 -8.10
N ARG A 125 6.42 -1.39 -6.94
CA ARG A 125 7.53 -0.42 -6.84
C ARG A 125 7.40 0.79 -7.79
N GLY A 126 6.17 1.30 -7.97
CA GLY A 126 5.89 2.43 -8.86
C GLY A 126 5.82 2.07 -10.35
N VAL A 127 5.70 0.79 -10.70
CA VAL A 127 5.43 0.35 -12.08
C VAL A 127 4.19 -0.53 -12.16
N GLN A 128 3.36 -0.27 -13.16
CA GLN A 128 2.08 -0.95 -13.40
C GLN A 128 2.25 -2.45 -13.69
N HIS A 129 3.35 -2.83 -14.34
CA HIS A 129 3.67 -4.21 -14.71
C HIS A 129 5.03 -4.57 -14.09
N PRO A 130 5.05 -5.17 -12.89
CA PRO A 130 6.29 -5.58 -12.25
C PRO A 130 6.89 -6.76 -13.01
N GLU A 131 8.17 -6.66 -13.36
CA GLU A 131 8.91 -7.77 -13.95
C GLU A 131 9.33 -8.78 -12.88
N VAL A 132 9.14 -10.07 -13.17
CA VAL A 132 9.65 -11.15 -12.32
C VAL A 132 11.08 -11.45 -12.76
N VAL A 133 12.04 -10.76 -12.15
CA VAL A 133 13.47 -11.03 -12.37
C VAL A 133 13.91 -12.19 -11.48
N ARG A 134 14.58 -13.20 -12.05
CA ARG A 134 15.16 -14.25 -11.20
C ARG A 134 16.32 -13.65 -10.42
N ALA A 135 16.35 -13.86 -9.11
CA ALA A 135 17.44 -13.36 -8.26
C ALA A 135 18.84 -13.82 -8.71
N SER A 136 18.92 -14.95 -9.43
CA SER A 136 20.16 -15.45 -10.06
C SER A 136 20.70 -14.56 -11.17
N GLU A 137 19.86 -13.73 -11.79
CA GLU A 137 20.18 -12.84 -12.91
C GLU A 137 20.57 -11.44 -12.45
N LEU A 138 20.32 -11.11 -11.18
CA LEU A 138 20.72 -9.82 -10.61
C LEU A 138 22.23 -9.79 -10.35
N PRO A 139 22.91 -8.65 -10.59
CA PRO A 139 24.30 -8.47 -10.21
C PRO A 139 24.47 -8.74 -8.72
N ARG A 140 25.38 -9.64 -8.36
CA ARG A 140 25.73 -9.84 -6.95
C ARG A 140 26.63 -8.70 -6.51
N PRO A 141 26.35 -8.05 -5.37
CA PRO A 141 27.32 -7.11 -4.80
C PRO A 141 28.64 -7.86 -4.57
N PRO A 142 29.79 -7.20 -4.77
CA PRO A 142 31.07 -7.82 -4.49
C PRO A 142 31.08 -8.31 -3.04
N ARG A 143 31.48 -9.56 -2.82
CA ARG A 143 31.67 -10.07 -1.46
C ARG A 143 32.86 -9.31 -0.87
N ASN A 144 32.61 -8.41 0.08
CA ASN A 144 33.67 -7.80 0.88
C ASN A 144 34.52 -8.93 1.48
N GLY A 145 35.78 -9.04 1.05
CA GLY A 145 36.72 -10.08 1.49
C GLY A 145 37.14 -11.11 0.43
N GLN A 146 36.54 -11.13 -0.78
CA GLN A 146 37.16 -11.82 -1.91
C GLN A 146 38.08 -10.83 -2.61
N ALA A 147 39.39 -10.95 -2.39
CA ALA A 147 40.38 -10.33 -3.28
C ALA A 147 40.02 -10.71 -4.74
N PRO A 148 40.25 -9.82 -5.73
CA PRO A 148 39.98 -10.15 -7.13
C PRO A 148 40.82 -11.38 -7.51
N GLY A 149 40.17 -12.53 -7.51
CA GLY A 149 40.79 -13.81 -7.78
C GLY A 149 41.02 -13.95 -9.28
N GLY A 150 42.28 -13.74 -9.67
CA GLY A 150 42.87 -14.28 -10.89
C GLY A 150 42.83 -13.35 -12.09
N SER A 151 43.82 -12.45 -12.19
CA SER A 151 44.45 -12.29 -13.49
C SER A 151 44.88 -13.68 -13.95
N LYS A 152 44.44 -14.10 -15.15
CA LYS A 152 45.04 -15.25 -15.84
C LYS A 152 46.56 -15.09 -15.78
N PRO A 153 47.35 -16.13 -15.47
CA PRO A 153 48.80 -16.03 -15.63
C PRO A 153 49.06 -15.69 -17.10
N ALA A 154 49.76 -14.59 -17.35
CA ALA A 154 50.26 -14.31 -18.68
C ALA A 154 51.24 -15.44 -19.04
N GLU A 155 50.94 -16.14 -20.14
CA GLU A 155 51.88 -17.05 -20.77
C GLU A 155 53.15 -16.28 -21.16
N GLY A 156 54.31 -16.87 -20.82
CA GLY A 156 55.58 -16.55 -21.45
C GLY A 156 56.46 -15.55 -20.71
N GLN A 157 57.44 -16.08 -19.98
CA GLN A 157 58.87 -15.85 -20.24
C GLN A 157 59.68 -16.68 -19.25
N GLN A 158 60.10 -17.87 -19.71
CA GLN A 158 61.05 -18.71 -19.00
C GLN A 158 62.43 -18.04 -19.10
N GLN A 159 62.96 -17.55 -17.97
CA GLN A 159 64.36 -17.17 -17.89
C GLN A 159 65.22 -18.44 -17.83
N PRO A 160 66.33 -18.52 -18.59
CA PRO A 160 67.19 -19.70 -18.58
C PRO A 160 67.95 -19.80 -17.24
N ALA A 161 68.14 -21.03 -16.77
CA ALA A 161 68.92 -21.33 -15.58
C ALA A 161 70.41 -21.01 -15.80
N PRO A 162 71.15 -20.53 -14.79
CA PRO A 162 72.58 -20.27 -14.91
C PRO A 162 73.38 -21.59 -14.95
N GLU A 163 74.26 -21.69 -15.93
CA GLU A 163 75.22 -22.79 -16.09
C GLU A 163 76.27 -22.78 -14.97
N THR A 164 76.44 -23.92 -14.30
CA THR A 164 77.61 -24.19 -13.45
C THR A 164 78.65 -24.95 -14.28
N LYS A 165 79.77 -24.28 -14.59
CA LYS A 165 80.95 -24.87 -15.23
C LYS A 165 81.75 -25.72 -14.21
N PRO A 166 82.38 -26.84 -14.63
CA PRO A 166 82.96 -27.87 -13.73
C PRO A 166 84.09 -27.41 -12.82
#